data_AF-A0A317KBV8-F1
#
_entry.id   AF-A0A317KBV8-F1
#
_cell.length_a   1.000
_cell.length_b   1.000
_cell.length_c   1.000
_cell.angle_alpha   90.00
_cell.angle_beta   90.00
_cell.angle_gamma   90.00
#
_symmetry.space_group_name_H-M   'P 1'
#
loop_
_entity.id
_entity.type
_entity.pdbx_description
1 polymer ?
#
loop_
_entity_poly.entity_id
_entity_poly.type
_entity_poly.pdbx_seq_one_letter_code
_entity_poly.pdbx_strand_id
1 'polypeptide(L)'
;PTPAGPGRRASCPPPAALATATPEATRAAHRFVRTFLEILNGYRPPGQLRPLSDPAAASAVAAELTRAAQRVGPVRRRSTRPSVQLRRLRVCEPRTGAVEAAVVVAGPAGSSWAMALRLEHRRGSWFCTTLQVL
;
A
#
# COMPACT_ATOMS: atom_id res chain seq x y z
N PRO A 1 19.06 35.13 18.18
CA PRO A 1 17.66 34.96 17.73
C PRO A 1 17.59 34.04 16.50
N THR A 2 17.01 32.85 16.66
CA THR A 2 16.84 31.83 15.62
C THR A 2 15.38 31.37 15.65
N PRO A 3 14.64 31.28 14.52
CA PRO A 3 13.22 31.00 14.57
C PRO A 3 12.94 29.51 14.79
N ALA A 4 12.04 29.22 15.73
CA ALA A 4 11.51 27.88 15.96
C ALA A 4 10.54 27.50 14.84
N GLY A 5 10.84 26.44 14.09
CA GLY A 5 9.91 25.87 13.10
C GLY A 5 8.72 25.18 13.79
N PRO A 6 7.52 25.16 13.18
CA PRO A 6 6.33 24.59 13.80
C PRO A 6 6.47 23.06 13.88
N GLY A 7 6.60 22.55 15.10
CA GLY A 7 6.57 21.12 15.39
C GLY A 7 5.22 20.54 15.00
N ARG A 8 5.16 19.86 13.87
CA ARG A 8 4.00 19.08 13.43
C ARG A 8 3.83 17.91 14.40
N ARG A 9 3.04 18.11 15.45
CA ARG A 9 2.62 17.03 16.37
C ARG A 9 1.88 15.99 15.54
N ALA A 10 2.50 14.84 15.32
CA ALA A 10 1.77 13.66 14.87
C ALA A 10 0.83 13.28 16.01
N SER A 11 -0.43 13.68 15.93
CA SER A 11 -1.45 13.24 16.88
C SER A 11 -1.61 11.73 16.71
N CYS A 12 -1.15 10.97 17.70
CA CYS A 12 -1.48 9.55 17.78
C CYS A 12 -3.00 9.42 17.85
N PRO A 13 -3.66 8.67 16.95
CA PRO A 13 -5.10 8.49 17.01
C PRO A 13 -5.50 7.82 18.34
N PRO A 14 -6.66 8.14 18.90
CA PRO A 14 -7.12 7.52 20.15
C PRO A 14 -7.26 5.99 19.98
N PRO A 15 -7.07 5.19 21.04
CA PRO A 15 -7.13 3.72 20.97
C PRO A 15 -8.45 3.16 20.41
N ALA A 16 -9.56 3.88 20.58
CA ALA A 16 -10.87 3.55 19.99
C ALA A 16 -10.92 3.72 18.46
N ALA A 17 -9.98 4.46 17.86
CA ALA A 17 -9.85 4.62 16.40
C ALA A 17 -9.13 3.43 15.73
N LEU A 18 -8.55 2.53 16.52
CA LEU A 18 -8.01 1.26 16.02
C LEU A 18 -9.10 0.19 16.15
N ALA A 19 -10.27 0.43 15.55
CA ALA A 19 -11.22 -0.65 15.34
C ALA A 19 -10.51 -1.72 14.49
N THR A 20 -10.44 -2.94 15.03
CA THR A 20 -9.96 -4.10 14.28
C THR A 20 -10.75 -4.14 12.98
N ALA A 21 -10.04 -4.11 11.86
CA ALA A 21 -10.69 -4.07 10.55
C ALA A 21 -11.63 -5.26 10.40
N THR A 22 -12.79 -5.03 9.79
CA THR A 22 -13.70 -6.13 9.47
C THR A 22 -12.99 -7.19 8.63
N PRO A 23 -13.43 -8.46 8.64
CA PRO A 23 -12.84 -9.50 7.80
C PRO A 23 -12.88 -9.14 6.31
N GLU A 24 -13.92 -8.44 5.86
CA GLU A 24 -14.04 -7.98 4.49
C GLU A 24 -13.01 -6.88 4.15
N ALA A 25 -12.91 -5.86 5.01
CA ALA A 25 -11.88 -4.83 4.93
C ALA A 25 -10.46 -5.41 4.85
N THR A 26 -10.17 -6.37 5.73
CA THR A 26 -8.89 -7.07 5.78
C THR A 26 -8.63 -7.82 4.47
N ARG A 27 -9.63 -8.54 3.93
CA ARG A 27 -9.53 -9.20 2.62
C ARG A 27 -9.30 -8.21 1.48
N ALA A 28 -9.93 -7.04 1.50
CA ALA A 28 -9.73 -6.00 0.49
C ALA A 28 -8.28 -5.50 0.49
N ALA A 29 -7.73 -5.19 1.66
CA ALA A 29 -6.32 -4.80 1.82
C ALA A 29 -5.37 -5.89 1.31
N HIS A 30 -5.59 -7.14 1.69
CA HIS A 30 -4.79 -8.27 1.21
C HIS A 30 -4.85 -8.43 -0.32
N ARG A 31 -6.03 -8.32 -0.92
CA ARG A 31 -6.19 -8.41 -2.38
C ARG A 31 -5.40 -7.32 -3.11
N PHE A 32 -5.53 -6.07 -2.66
CA PHE A 32 -4.81 -4.94 -3.25
C PHE A 32 -3.29 -5.13 -3.13
N VAL A 33 -2.79 -5.43 -1.93
CA VAL A 33 -1.36 -5.63 -1.67
C VAL A 33 -0.81 -6.79 -2.50
N ARG A 34 -1.55 -7.90 -2.60
CA ARG A 34 -1.15 -9.04 -3.42
C ARG A 34 -1.00 -8.64 -4.89
N THR A 35 -2.00 -7.96 -5.45
CA THR A 35 -1.95 -7.49 -6.85
C THR A 35 -0.79 -6.54 -7.08
N PHE A 36 -0.54 -5.61 -6.15
CA PHE A 36 0.59 -4.70 -6.21
C PHE A 36 1.94 -5.44 -6.25
N LEU A 37 2.13 -6.42 -5.36
CA LEU A 37 3.36 -7.22 -5.31
C LEU A 37 3.50 -8.16 -6.52
N GLU A 38 2.41 -8.71 -7.05
CA GLU A 38 2.42 -9.51 -8.27
C GLU A 38 2.86 -8.66 -9.48
N ILE A 39 2.43 -7.39 -9.55
CA ILE A 39 2.90 -6.46 -10.59
C ILE A 39 4.40 -6.17 -10.43
N LEU A 40 4.87 -5.88 -9.21
CA LEU A 40 6.29 -5.62 -8.95
C LEU A 40 7.18 -6.84 -9.29
N ASN A 41 6.67 -8.05 -9.09
CA ASN A 41 7.35 -9.28 -9.48
C ASN A 41 7.20 -9.63 -10.97
N GLY A 42 6.43 -8.85 -11.74
CA GLY A 42 6.19 -9.08 -13.16
C GLY A 42 5.20 -10.19 -13.48
N TYR A 43 4.44 -10.70 -12.50
CA TYR A 43 3.40 -11.70 -12.70
C TYR A 43 2.08 -11.11 -13.20
N ARG A 44 1.90 -9.78 -13.09
CA ARG A 44 0.74 -9.05 -13.56
C ARG A 44 1.14 -7.78 -14.31
N PRO A 45 0.39 -7.38 -15.35
CA PRO A 45 0.63 -6.11 -16.03
C PRO A 45 0.20 -4.92 -15.15
N PRO A 46 0.92 -3.79 -15.18
CA PRO A 46 0.68 -2.65 -14.28
C PRO A 46 -0.70 -2.00 -14.45
N GLY A 47 -1.31 -2.12 -15.63
CA GLY A 47 -2.67 -1.65 -15.89
C GLY A 47 -3.75 -2.29 -15.00
N GLN A 48 -3.49 -3.46 -14.40
CA GLN A 48 -4.42 -4.12 -13.47
C GLN A 48 -4.60 -3.36 -12.14
N LEU A 49 -3.76 -2.37 -11.85
CA LEU A 49 -3.91 -1.56 -10.64
C LEU A 49 -4.97 -0.45 -10.81
N ARG A 50 -5.24 -0.01 -12.05
CA ARG A 50 -6.17 1.09 -12.33
C ARG A 50 -7.61 0.78 -11.90
N PRO A 51 -8.20 -0.41 -12.18
CA PRO A 51 -9.54 -0.75 -11.70
C PRO A 51 -9.65 -0.89 -10.17
N LEU A 52 -8.51 -1.07 -9.49
CA LEU A 52 -8.43 -1.16 -8.03
C LEU A 52 -8.15 0.20 -7.37
N SER A 53 -8.03 1.26 -8.17
CA SER A 53 -7.72 2.61 -7.71
C SER A 53 -8.92 3.51 -7.93
N ASP A 54 -9.12 4.47 -7.04
CA ASP A 54 -10.10 5.52 -7.28
C ASP A 54 -9.68 6.32 -8.53
N PRO A 55 -10.61 6.67 -9.44
CA PRO A 55 -10.25 7.38 -10.66
C PRO A 55 -9.45 8.67 -10.42
N ALA A 56 -9.72 9.40 -9.34
CA ALA A 56 -8.99 10.61 -8.99
C ALA A 56 -7.60 10.33 -8.42
N ALA A 57 -7.36 9.14 -7.87
CA ALA A 57 -6.08 8.73 -7.28
C ALA A 57 -5.22 7.84 -8.20
N ALA A 58 -5.78 7.32 -9.30
CA ALA A 58 -5.14 6.32 -10.16
C ALA A 58 -3.75 6.73 -10.67
N SER A 59 -3.54 8.00 -11.04
CA SER A 59 -2.24 8.51 -11.48
C SER A 59 -1.21 8.54 -10.35
N ALA A 60 -1.60 8.98 -9.15
CA ALA A 60 -0.75 8.99 -7.97
C ALA A 60 -0.38 7.56 -7.55
N VAL A 61 -1.34 6.63 -7.55
CA VAL A 61 -1.09 5.21 -7.27
C VAL A 61 -0.13 4.59 -8.29
N ALA A 62 -0.27 4.93 -9.58
CA ALA A 62 0.66 4.48 -10.61
C ALA A 62 2.08 5.05 -10.43
N ALA A 63 2.20 6.32 -10.02
CA ALA A 63 3.50 6.92 -9.72
C ALA A 63 4.22 6.22 -8.55
N GLU A 64 3.47 5.85 -7.51
CA GLU A 64 4.01 5.09 -6.38
C GLU A 64 4.40 3.66 -6.78
N LEU A 65 3.65 3.02 -7.69
CA LEU A 65 4.07 1.75 -8.29
C LEU A 65 5.41 1.90 -9.02
N THR A 66 5.60 2.97 -9.79
CA THR A 66 6.89 3.26 -10.45
C THR A 66 8.01 3.47 -9.43
N ARG A 67 7.78 4.22 -8.35
CA ARG A 67 8.76 4.39 -7.26
C ARG A 67 9.13 3.06 -6.61
N ALA A 68 8.15 2.20 -6.33
CA ALA A 68 8.40 0.87 -5.81
C ALA A 68 9.21 0.02 -6.80
N ALA A 69 8.88 0.04 -8.09
CA ALA A 69 9.63 -0.70 -9.11
C ALA A 69 11.11 -0.28 -9.19
N GLN A 70 11.42 1.01 -9.02
CA GLN A 70 12.79 1.51 -8.95
C GLN A 70 13.58 0.92 -7.76
N ARG A 71 12.93 0.67 -6.61
CA ARG A 71 13.56 0.04 -5.44
C ARG A 71 13.85 -1.45 -5.64
N VAL A 72 13.01 -2.14 -6.41
CA VAL A 72 13.17 -3.57 -6.71
C VAL A 72 14.22 -3.78 -7.81
N GLY A 73 14.37 -2.81 -8.72
CA GLY A 73 15.20 -2.97 -9.90
C GLY A 73 14.55 -3.89 -10.93
N PRO A 74 15.31 -4.29 -11.97
CA PRO A 74 14.75 -5.06 -13.09
C PRO A 74 14.30 -6.45 -12.65
N VAL A 75 13.07 -6.81 -13.03
CA VAL A 75 12.52 -8.15 -12.83
C VAL A 75 13.34 -9.16 -13.66
N ARG A 76 14.09 -10.04 -12.99
CA ARG A 76 14.86 -11.08 -13.68
C ARG A 76 13.91 -12.17 -14.19
N ARG A 77 13.63 -12.17 -15.49
CA ARG A 77 12.72 -13.13 -16.18
C ARG A 77 13.04 -14.62 -15.99
N ARG A 78 14.23 -14.99 -15.47
CA ARG A 78 14.64 -16.39 -15.24
C ARG A 78 14.54 -16.86 -13.78
N SER A 79 14.16 -15.98 -12.85
CA SER A 79 13.97 -16.36 -11.45
C SER A 79 12.57 -16.90 -11.23
N THR A 80 12.44 -18.14 -10.76
CA THR A 80 11.17 -18.69 -10.25
C THR A 80 10.81 -18.12 -8.88
N ARG A 81 11.75 -17.46 -8.20
CA ARG A 81 11.54 -16.84 -6.88
C ARG A 81 11.13 -15.38 -7.02
N PRO A 82 10.10 -14.92 -6.29
CA PRO A 82 9.70 -13.53 -6.29
C PRO A 82 10.80 -12.66 -5.68
N SER A 83 11.06 -11.51 -6.31
CA SER A 83 12.06 -10.52 -5.88
C SER A 83 11.57 -9.66 -4.72
N VAL A 84 10.25 -9.49 -4.59
CA VAL A 84 9.60 -8.87 -3.44
C VAL A 84 8.56 -9.78 -2.80
N GLN A 85 8.50 -9.77 -1.47
CA GLN A 85 7.56 -10.58 -0.70
C GLN A 85 6.93 -9.77 0.44
N LEU A 86 5.66 -10.06 0.74
CA LEU A 86 4.98 -9.48 1.89
C LEU A 86 5.58 -10.06 3.18
N ARG A 87 6.16 -9.22 4.04
CA ARG A 87 6.63 -9.63 5.38
C ARG A 87 5.58 -9.41 6.45
N ARG A 88 4.90 -8.27 6.39
CA ARG A 88 3.90 -7.89 7.39
C ARG A 88 2.83 -7.01 6.77
N LEU A 89 1.58 -7.27 7.13
CA LEU A 89 0.46 -6.40 6.85
C LEU A 89 -0.26 -6.10 8.16
N ARG A 90 -0.46 -4.82 8.45
CA ARG A 90 -1.31 -4.34 9.54
C ARG A 90 -2.44 -3.54 8.93
N VAL A 91 -3.66 -3.82 9.37
CA VAL A 91 -4.88 -3.24 8.82
C VAL A 91 -5.73 -2.72 9.97
N CYS A 92 -6.29 -1.53 9.81
CA CYS A 92 -7.32 -0.98 10.68
C CYS A 92 -8.45 -0.40 9.84
N GLU A 93 -9.62 -0.27 10.45
CA GLU A 93 -10.80 0.35 9.82
C GLU A 93 -11.18 1.61 10.62
N PRO A 94 -10.52 2.76 10.38
CA PRO A 94 -10.75 3.99 11.15
C PRO A 94 -12.18 4.52 11.05
N ARG A 95 -12.88 4.22 9.95
CA ARG A 95 -14.31 4.47 9.76
C ARG A 95 -14.89 3.34 8.92
N THR A 96 -16.18 3.05 9.10
CA THR A 96 -16.88 2.05 8.29
C THR A 96 -16.66 2.32 6.80
N GLY A 97 -16.24 1.28 6.08
CA GLY A 97 -15.98 1.38 4.64
C GLY A 97 -14.70 2.14 4.30
N ALA A 98 -13.80 2.38 5.25
CA ALA A 98 -12.47 2.91 4.94
C ALA A 98 -11.39 2.22 5.76
N VAL A 99 -10.38 1.75 5.05
CA VAL A 99 -9.35 0.86 5.56
C VAL A 99 -8.00 1.50 5.36
N GLU A 100 -7.19 1.47 6.40
CA GLU A 100 -5.80 1.88 6.32
C GLU A 100 -4.90 0.68 6.58
N ALA A 101 -3.83 0.60 5.81
CA ALA A 101 -2.90 -0.50 5.92
C ALA A 101 -1.44 -0.04 5.89
N ALA A 102 -0.66 -0.61 6.79
CA ALA A 102 0.79 -0.51 6.81
C ALA A 102 1.39 -1.85 6.37
N VAL A 103 2.24 -1.79 5.35
CA VAL A 103 2.80 -2.97 4.69
C VAL A 103 4.31 -2.93 4.77
N VAL A 104 4.91 -4.02 5.24
CA VAL A 104 6.37 -4.22 5.23
C VAL A 104 6.70 -5.25 4.15
N VAL A 105 7.62 -4.88 3.27
CA VAL A 105 8.00 -5.65 2.08
C VAL A 105 9.47 -6.05 2.21
N ALA A 106 9.76 -7.33 1.97
CA ALA A 106 11.11 -7.82 1.72
C ALA A 106 11.46 -7.52 0.27
N GLY A 107 12.61 -6.91 0.04
CA GLY A 107 13.15 -6.66 -1.29
C GLY A 107 14.34 -7.56 -1.62
N PRO A 108 14.93 -7.33 -2.80
CA PRO A 108 16.14 -8.04 -3.23
C PRO A 108 17.30 -7.85 -2.25
N ALA A 109 18.21 -8.81 -2.23
CA ALA A 109 19.45 -8.77 -1.43
C ALA A 109 19.24 -8.49 0.06
N GLY A 110 18.10 -8.89 0.63
CA GLY A 110 17.80 -8.72 2.06
C GLY A 110 17.33 -7.32 2.46
N SER A 111 17.13 -6.41 1.49
CA SER A 111 16.55 -5.09 1.77
C SER A 111 15.12 -5.22 2.29
N SER A 112 14.67 -4.22 3.05
CA SER A 112 13.26 -4.09 3.45
C SER A 112 12.80 -2.66 3.38
N TRP A 113 11.56 -2.47 2.97
CA TRP A 113 10.93 -1.15 2.87
C TRP A 113 9.46 -1.27 3.23
N ALA A 114 8.78 -0.13 3.34
CA ALA A 114 7.39 -0.10 3.73
C ALA A 114 6.53 0.71 2.77
N MET A 115 5.23 0.48 2.83
CA MET A 115 4.25 1.34 2.19
C MET A 115 3.03 1.50 3.09
N ALA A 116 2.40 2.68 2.99
CA ALA A 116 1.13 2.99 3.61
C ALA A 116 0.08 3.13 2.51
N LEU A 117 -1.13 2.62 2.75
CA LEU A 117 -2.22 2.75 1.79
C LEU A 117 -3.56 2.91 2.49
N ARG A 118 -4.50 3.52 1.76
CA ARG A 118 -5.90 3.68 2.16
C ARG A 118 -6.81 3.14 1.07
N LEU A 119 -7.74 2.29 1.47
CA LEU A 119 -8.82 1.79 0.63
C LEU A 119 -10.16 2.35 1.12
N GLU A 120 -11.05 2.71 0.20
CA GLU A 120 -12.42 3.10 0.52
C GLU A 120 -13.42 2.24 -0.23
N HIS A 121 -14.47 1.85 0.47
CA HIS A 121 -15.60 1.11 -0.08
C HIS A 121 -16.56 2.08 -0.75
N ARG A 122 -16.83 1.87 -2.04
CA ARG A 122 -17.75 2.66 -2.85
C ARG A 122 -18.59 1.71 -3.70
N ARG A 123 -19.91 1.75 -3.54
CA ARG A 123 -20.88 1.01 -4.37
C ARG A 123 -20.55 -0.49 -4.52
N GLY A 124 -20.16 -1.15 -3.42
CA GLY A 124 -19.86 -2.60 -3.42
C GLY A 124 -18.43 -2.96 -3.84
N SER A 125 -17.56 -1.99 -4.07
CA SER A 125 -16.17 -2.21 -4.48
C SER A 125 -15.19 -1.40 -3.62
N TRP A 126 -13.99 -1.94 -3.42
CA TRP A 126 -12.93 -1.31 -2.65
C TRP A 126 -11.92 -0.68 -3.59
N PHE A 127 -11.61 0.61 -3.39
CA PHE A 127 -10.70 1.37 -4.22
C PHE A 127 -9.58 2.00 -3.41
N CYS A 128 -8.35 1.92 -3.91
CA CYS A 128 -7.22 2.63 -3.36
C CYS A 128 -7.33 4.12 -3.65
N THR A 129 -7.40 4.92 -2.59
CA THR A 129 -7.48 6.39 -2.67
C THR A 129 -6.14 7.03 -2.31
N THR A 130 -5.27 6.31 -1.61
CA THR A 130 -3.95 6.78 -1.24
C THR A 130 -2.99 5.61 -1.18
N LEU A 131 -1.82 5.79 -1.75
CA LEU A 131 -0.68 4.88 -1.63
C LEU A 131 0.56 5.75 -1.41
N GLN A 132 1.47 5.29 -0.57
CA GLN A 132 2.75 5.93 -0.35
C GLN A 132 3.81 4.88 -0.07
N VAL A 133 4.87 4.90 -0.86
CA VAL A 133 6.07 4.07 -0.71
C VAL A 133 7.08 4.84 0.16
N LEU A 134 7.51 4.24 1.28
CA LEU A 134 8.29 4.87 2.36
C LEU A 134 9.74 4.46 2.32
#